data_AF-A0A0H3E9I4-F1
#
_entry.id   AF-A0A0H3E9I4-F1
#
_cell.length_a   1.000
_cell.length_b   1.000
_cell.length_c   1.000
_cell.angle_alpha   90.00
_cell.angle_beta   90.00
_cell.angle_gamma   90.00
#
_symmetry.space_group_name_H-M   'P 1'
#
loop_
_entity.id
_entity.type
_entity.pdbx_description
1 polymer ?
#
loop_
_entity_poly.entity_id
_entity_poly.type
_entity_poly.pdbx_seq_one_letter_code
_entity_poly.pdbx_strand_id
1 'polypeptide(L)'
;MDVSNNPLDSTEFLERLRADWAKQCNLMLPEGVRIDHRSLEAQGIERIPTIHEGHASREITKRGGHSILNAINRRIATANRYLTAIRKQMGDPTGLLGQFKEQARKELDTAMSRFRESLCSIASP
;
A
#
# COMPACT_ATOMS: atom_id res chain seq x y z
N MET A 1 -3.69 -42.48 0.22
CA MET A 1 -4.15 -41.10 0.50
C MET A 1 -3.91 -40.30 -0.75
N ASP A 2 -4.95 -39.66 -1.26
CA ASP A 2 -4.87 -38.85 -2.48
C ASP A 2 -4.19 -37.51 -2.16
N VAL A 3 -2.95 -37.35 -2.65
CA VAL A 3 -2.13 -36.15 -2.43
C VAL A 3 -2.55 -35.01 -3.36
N SER A 4 -3.46 -35.28 -4.32
CA SER A 4 -3.79 -34.35 -5.41
C SER A 4 -4.70 -33.18 -5.01
N ASN A 5 -5.20 -33.15 -3.77
CA ASN A 5 -6.11 -32.10 -3.31
C ASN A 5 -5.70 -31.56 -1.93
N ASN A 6 -4.45 -31.10 -1.81
CA ASN A 6 -3.97 -30.38 -0.63
C ASN A 6 -4.48 -28.93 -0.66
N PRO A 7 -5.29 -28.49 0.32
CA PRO A 7 -5.82 -27.12 0.37
C PRO A 7 -4.73 -26.04 0.34
N LEU A 8 -3.51 -26.36 0.80
CA LEU A 8 -2.36 -25.45 0.81
C LEU A 8 -1.79 -25.17 -0.58
N ASP A 9 -2.19 -25.92 -1.61
CA ASP A 9 -1.72 -25.71 -2.98
C ASP A 9 -2.51 -24.60 -3.68
N SER A 10 -3.64 -24.17 -3.12
CA SER A 10 -4.47 -23.11 -3.70
C SER A 10 -4.10 -21.72 -3.18
N THR A 11 -3.87 -20.78 -4.10
CA THR A 11 -3.55 -19.38 -3.77
C THR A 11 -4.63 -18.73 -2.91
N GLU A 12 -5.90 -18.94 -3.25
CA GLU A 12 -7.04 -18.38 -2.52
C GLU A 12 -7.05 -18.82 -1.05
N PHE A 13 -6.82 -20.11 -0.79
CA PHE A 13 -6.74 -20.63 0.57
C PHE A 13 -5.58 -20.03 1.35
N LEU A 14 -4.41 -19.90 0.71
CA LEU A 14 -3.22 -19.30 1.34
C LEU A 14 -3.44 -17.80 1.64
N GLU A 15 -4.10 -17.06 0.76
CA GLU A 15 -4.42 -15.65 0.99
C GLU A 15 -5.39 -15.48 2.17
N ARG A 16 -6.45 -16.29 2.22
CA ARG A 16 -7.37 -16.32 3.37
C ARG A 16 -6.64 -16.67 4.66
N LEU A 17 -5.80 -17.70 4.64
CA LEU A 17 -5.02 -18.12 5.81
C LEU A 17 -4.09 -17.00 6.31
N ARG A 18 -3.40 -16.30 5.41
CA ARG A 18 -2.55 -15.15 5.77
C ARG A 18 -3.37 -14.00 6.36
N ALA A 19 -4.54 -13.72 5.79
CA ALA A 19 -5.45 -12.69 6.28
C ALA A 19 -5.96 -13.01 7.69
N ASP A 20 -6.40 -14.25 7.93
CA ASP A 20 -6.88 -14.71 9.23
C ASP A 20 -5.77 -14.68 10.28
N TRP A 21 -4.57 -15.14 9.94
CA TRP A 21 -3.41 -15.06 10.83
C TRP A 21 -3.07 -13.61 11.21
N ALA A 22 -2.98 -12.71 10.22
CA ALA A 22 -2.71 -11.29 10.48
C ALA A 22 -3.80 -10.67 11.38
N LYS A 23 -5.07 -11.01 11.14
CA LYS A 23 -6.20 -10.56 11.98
C LYS A 23 -6.03 -11.01 13.43
N GLN A 24 -5.72 -12.28 13.68
CA GLN A 24 -5.53 -12.80 15.04
C GLN A 24 -4.34 -12.14 15.74
N CYS A 25 -3.19 -12.02 15.06
CA CYS A 25 -2.03 -11.35 15.64
C CYS A 25 -2.31 -9.89 15.97
N ASN A 26 -3.02 -9.17 15.09
CA ASN A 26 -3.34 -7.76 15.29
C ASN A 26 -4.22 -7.48 16.52
N LEU A 27 -4.96 -8.47 17.04
CA LEU A 27 -5.71 -8.33 18.30
C LEU A 27 -4.79 -8.17 19.52
N MET A 28 -3.55 -8.64 19.43
CA MET A 28 -2.59 -8.64 20.54
C MET A 28 -1.51 -7.56 20.38
N LEU A 29 -1.50 -6.82 19.28
CA LEU A 29 -0.50 -5.79 19.01
C LEU A 29 -0.90 -4.44 19.64
N PRO A 30 0.08 -3.66 20.13
CA PRO A 30 -0.18 -2.32 20.65
C PRO A 30 -0.75 -1.41 19.58
N GLU A 31 -1.34 -0.30 20.01
CA GLU A 31 -1.84 0.73 19.09
C GLU A 31 -0.72 1.26 18.17
N GLY A 32 -1.05 1.51 16.91
CA GLY A 32 -0.11 1.97 15.89
C GLY A 32 0.77 0.89 15.26
N VAL A 33 0.73 -0.37 15.74
CA VAL A 33 1.49 -1.49 15.14
C VAL A 33 0.51 -2.50 14.55
N ARG A 34 0.58 -2.74 13.24
CA ARG A 34 -0.29 -3.69 12.53
C ARG A 34 0.49 -4.50 11.52
N ILE A 35 0.08 -5.75 11.36
CA ILE A 35 0.51 -6.66 10.31
C ILE A 35 -0.53 -6.60 9.19
N ASP A 36 -0.09 -6.29 7.98
CA ASP A 36 -0.90 -6.41 6.76
C ASP A 36 -0.44 -7.67 6.01
N HIS A 37 -1.40 -8.52 5.63
CA HIS A 37 -1.14 -9.79 4.97
C HIS A 37 -0.81 -9.63 3.47
N ARG A 38 -1.15 -8.48 2.89
CA ARG A 38 -0.92 -8.17 1.48
C ARG A 38 0.56 -7.90 1.25
N SER A 39 1.03 -8.12 0.03
CA SER A 39 2.38 -7.68 -0.37
C SER A 39 2.52 -6.16 -0.24
N LEU A 40 3.74 -5.65 -0.10
CA LEU A 40 3.99 -4.20 -0.09
C LEU A 40 3.45 -3.54 -1.37
N GLU A 41 3.59 -4.22 -2.51
CA GLU A 41 3.03 -3.77 -3.79
C GLU A 41 1.49 -3.65 -3.75
N ALA A 42 0.78 -4.67 -3.25
CA ALA A 42 -0.67 -4.64 -3.12
C ALA A 42 -1.16 -3.62 -2.06
N GLN A 43 -0.29 -3.17 -1.16
CA GLN A 43 -0.54 -2.04 -0.26
C GLN A 43 -0.21 -0.67 -0.91
N GLY A 44 0.34 -0.65 -2.13
CA GLY A 44 0.82 0.58 -2.77
C GLY A 44 2.12 1.13 -2.17
N ILE A 45 2.84 0.32 -1.39
CA ILE A 45 4.08 0.71 -0.73
C ILE A 45 5.26 0.33 -1.61
N GLU A 46 5.81 1.31 -2.33
CA GLU A 46 7.09 1.12 -3.00
C GLU A 46 8.22 1.23 -1.97
N ARG A 47 8.98 0.15 -1.81
CA ARG A 47 10.13 0.08 -0.91
C ARG A 47 11.23 -0.72 -1.58
N ILE A 48 12.44 -0.19 -1.54
CA ILE A 48 13.63 -0.91 -2.01
C ILE A 48 13.88 -2.09 -1.06
N PRO A 49 13.93 -3.34 -1.56
CA PRO A 49 14.14 -4.52 -0.74
C PRO A 49 15.57 -4.56 -0.18
N THR A 50 15.72 -5.09 1.03
CA THR A 50 17.04 -5.35 1.64
C THR A 50 17.67 -6.62 1.08
N ILE A 51 18.99 -6.70 1.14
CA ILE A 51 19.74 -7.90 0.79
C ILE A 51 19.88 -8.79 2.03
N HIS A 52 19.69 -10.10 1.85
CA HIS A 52 19.94 -11.05 2.92
C HIS A 52 21.42 -11.06 3.31
N GLU A 53 21.71 -10.72 4.57
CA GLU A 53 23.10 -10.57 5.04
C GLU A 53 23.81 -11.91 5.33
N GLY A 54 23.07 -12.95 5.71
CA GLY A 54 23.64 -14.22 6.15
C GLY A 54 24.40 -14.14 7.47
N HIS A 55 24.79 -15.32 7.98
CA HIS A 55 25.46 -15.44 9.29
C HIS A 55 26.85 -14.76 9.31
N ALA A 56 27.64 -14.91 8.24
CA ALA A 56 28.99 -14.36 8.17
C ALA A 56 29.04 -12.82 8.29
N SER A 57 28.13 -12.12 7.60
CA SER A 57 28.01 -10.65 7.69
C SER A 57 27.71 -10.18 9.12
N ARG A 58 26.82 -10.90 9.81
CA ARG A 58 26.43 -10.59 11.19
C ARG A 58 27.60 -10.79 12.15
N GLU A 59 28.34 -11.88 12.00
CA GLU A 59 29.52 -12.15 12.83
C GLU A 59 30.65 -11.13 12.62
N ILE A 60 30.91 -10.72 11.37
CA ILE A 60 31.86 -9.63 11.09
C ILE A 60 31.45 -8.37 11.84
N THR A 61 30.17 -7.99 11.77
CA THR A 61 29.65 -6.80 12.42
C THR A 61 29.72 -6.90 13.96
N LYS A 62 29.38 -8.07 14.51
CA LYS A 62 29.42 -8.34 15.95
C LYS A 62 30.83 -8.19 16.54
N ARG A 63 31.86 -8.52 15.75
CA ARG A 63 33.28 -8.36 16.12
C ARG A 63 33.80 -6.93 15.89
N GLY A 64 32.92 -5.97 15.57
CA GLY A 64 33.27 -4.58 15.27
C GLY A 64 33.79 -4.35 13.84
N GLY A 65 33.77 -5.39 12.99
CA GLY A 65 34.14 -5.29 11.59
C GLY A 65 33.06 -4.67 10.72
N HIS A 66 33.44 -4.20 9.53
CA HIS A 66 32.52 -3.59 8.59
C HIS A 66 32.06 -4.60 7.53
N SER A 67 30.82 -5.08 7.63
CA SER A 67 30.21 -5.89 6.57
C SER A 67 29.69 -5.01 5.43
N ILE A 68 30.05 -5.36 4.21
CA ILE A 68 29.55 -4.73 2.98
C ILE A 68 28.03 -4.87 2.86
N LEU A 69 27.48 -6.06 3.18
CA LEU A 69 26.04 -6.31 3.09
C LEU A 69 25.25 -5.45 4.08
N ASN A 70 25.76 -5.29 5.30
CA ASN A 70 25.14 -4.41 6.29
C ASN A 70 25.24 -2.94 5.85
N ALA A 71 26.37 -2.50 5.29
CA ALA A 71 26.52 -1.16 4.75
C ALA A 71 25.52 -0.88 3.60
N ILE A 72 25.30 -1.85 2.70
CA ILE A 72 24.29 -1.75 1.64
C ILE A 72 22.88 -1.64 2.25
N ASN A 73 22.53 -2.47 3.23
CA ASN A 73 21.22 -2.41 3.87
C ASN A 73 20.99 -1.08 4.62
N ARG A 74 22.02 -0.49 5.23
CA ARG A 74 21.93 0.86 5.82
C ARG A 74 21.67 1.95 4.76
N ARG A 75 22.29 1.83 3.59
CA ARG A 75 22.03 2.73 2.45
C ARG A 75 20.60 2.57 1.92
N ILE A 76 20.14 1.33 1.77
CA ILE A 76 18.75 1.01 1.37
C ILE A 76 17.75 1.59 2.37
N ALA A 77 17.98 1.41 3.68
CA ALA A 77 17.13 1.99 4.72
C ALA A 77 17.07 3.52 4.64
N THR A 78 18.21 4.16 4.35
CA THR A 78 18.28 5.61 4.17
C THR A 78 17.52 6.07 2.93
N ALA A 79 17.68 5.38 1.80
CA ALA A 79 16.94 5.67 0.58
C ALA A 79 15.43 5.53 0.78
N ASN A 80 14.98 4.48 1.46
CA ASN A 80 13.56 4.26 1.78
C ASN A 80 12.96 5.37 2.67
N ARG A 81 13.76 5.93 3.60
CA ARG A 81 13.34 7.12 4.38
C ARG A 81 13.14 8.34 3.48
N TYR A 82 14.05 8.59 2.54
CA TYR A 82 13.90 9.69 1.58
C TYR A 82 12.69 9.48 0.66
N LEU A 83 12.48 8.28 0.13
CA LEU A 83 11.29 7.96 -0.69
C LEU A 83 9.99 8.25 0.06
N THR A 84 9.94 7.88 1.35
CA THR A 84 8.77 8.14 2.20
C THR A 84 8.56 9.64 2.45
N ALA A 85 9.64 10.39 2.70
CA ALA A 85 9.58 11.83 2.90
C ALA A 85 9.13 12.58 1.63
N ILE A 86 9.69 12.21 0.48
CA ILE A 86 9.34 12.79 -0.82
C ILE A 86 7.85 12.54 -1.13
N ARG A 87 7.37 11.31 -0.92
CA ARG A 87 5.93 10.99 -1.07
C ARG A 87 5.05 11.85 -0.17
N LYS A 88 5.42 11.98 1.09
CA LYS A 88 4.65 12.79 2.05
C LYS A 88 4.60 14.26 1.61
N GLN A 89 5.68 14.78 1.04
CA GLN A 89 5.73 16.15 0.51
C GLN A 89 4.91 16.31 -0.78
N MET A 90 4.94 15.34 -1.69
CA MET A 90 4.16 15.38 -2.94
C MET A 90 2.65 15.14 -2.73
N GLY A 91 2.26 14.58 -1.58
CA GLY A 91 0.87 14.25 -1.28
C GLY A 91 0.36 13.05 -2.09
N ASP A 92 -0.97 12.92 -2.17
CA ASP A 92 -1.64 11.95 -3.06
C ASP A 92 -2.24 12.68 -4.28
N PRO A 93 -1.45 12.88 -5.36
CA PRO A 93 -1.94 13.55 -6.56
C PRO A 93 -3.09 12.77 -7.24
N THR A 94 -3.14 11.45 -7.08
CA THR A 94 -4.20 10.60 -7.65
C THR A 94 -5.52 10.84 -6.93
N GLY A 95 -5.49 10.88 -5.59
CA GLY A 95 -6.65 11.25 -4.77
C GLY A 95 -7.17 12.65 -5.09
N LEU A 96 -6.26 13.63 -5.24
CA LEU A 96 -6.61 15.00 -5.61
C LEU A 96 -7.27 15.09 -6.99
N LEU A 97 -6.71 14.41 -8.00
CA LEU A 97 -7.30 14.31 -9.34
C LEU A 97 -8.68 13.66 -9.32
N GLY A 98 -8.88 12.63 -8.50
CA GLY A 98 -10.18 12.00 -8.30
C GLY A 98 -11.22 12.96 -7.74
N GLN A 99 -10.85 13.73 -6.71
CA GLN A 99 -11.72 14.76 -6.14
C GLN A 99 -12.10 15.83 -7.16
N PHE A 100 -11.13 16.31 -7.94
CA PHE A 100 -11.40 17.28 -9.01
C PHE A 100 -12.35 16.73 -10.08
N LYS A 101 -12.17 15.48 -10.51
CA LYS A 101 -13.07 14.83 -11.49
C LYS A 101 -14.50 14.73 -10.95
N GLU A 102 -14.66 14.31 -9.70
CA GLU A 102 -15.96 14.17 -9.07
C GLU A 102 -16.64 15.54 -8.89
N GLN A 103 -15.89 16.55 -8.50
CA GLN A 103 -16.36 17.92 -8.39
C GLN A 103 -16.85 18.46 -9.75
N ALA A 104 -16.03 18.31 -10.80
CA ALA A 104 -16.38 18.73 -12.16
C ALA A 104 -17.65 18.02 -12.67
N ARG A 105 -17.82 16.73 -12.35
CA ARG A 105 -19.02 15.97 -12.68
C ARG A 105 -20.27 16.54 -12.00
N LYS A 106 -20.20 16.83 -10.70
CA LYS A 106 -21.31 17.42 -9.93
C LYS A 106 -21.70 18.80 -10.44
N GLU A 107 -20.72 19.62 -10.79
CA GLU A 107 -20.95 20.94 -11.38
C GLU A 107 -21.65 20.84 -12.73
N LEU A 108 -21.22 19.91 -13.58
CA LEU A 108 -21.88 19.63 -14.85
C LEU A 108 -23.33 19.16 -14.66
N ASP A 109 -23.57 18.21 -13.75
CA ASP A 109 -24.93 17.71 -13.46
C ASP A 109 -25.84 18.83 -12.95
N THR A 110 -25.32 19.69 -12.07
CA THR A 110 -26.04 20.85 -11.54
C THR A 110 -26.37 21.86 -12.64
N ALA A 111 -25.40 22.18 -13.50
CA ALA A 111 -25.60 23.09 -14.62
C ALA A 111 -26.64 22.55 -15.62
N MET A 112 -26.58 21.25 -15.91
CA MET A 112 -27.54 20.59 -16.79
C MET A 112 -28.96 20.56 -16.21
N SER A 113 -29.11 20.37 -14.88
CA SER A 113 -30.42 20.46 -14.21
C SER A 113 -31.02 21.85 -14.32
N ARG A 114 -30.24 22.89 -14.00
CA ARG A 114 -30.67 24.29 -14.12
C ARG A 114 -31.06 24.67 -15.55
N PHE A 115 -30.30 24.17 -16.53
CA PHE A 115 -30.62 24.40 -17.94
C PHE A 115 -31.96 23.77 -18.33
N ARG A 116 -32.23 22.53 -17.89
CA ARG A 116 -33.53 21.86 -18.11
C ARG A 116 -34.69 22.61 -17.47
N GLU A 117 -34.53 23.08 -16.23
CA GLU A 117 -35.56 23.87 -15.53
C GLU A 117 -35.87 25.17 -16.26
N SER A 118 -34.85 25.88 -16.74
CA SER A 118 -35.01 27.11 -17.53
C SER A 118 -35.80 26.85 -18.82
N LEU A 119 -35.49 25.77 -19.54
CA LEU A 119 -36.24 25.39 -20.75
C LEU A 119 -37.71 25.07 -20.45
N CYS A 120 -38.02 24.38 -19.34
CA CYS A 120 -39.39 24.14 -18.91
C CYS A 120 -40.14 25.44 -18.55
N SER A 121 -39.45 26.43 -17.96
CA SER A 121 -40.03 27.73 -17.63
C SER A 121 -40.33 28.57 -18.88
N ILE A 122 -39.52 28.45 -19.94
CA ILE A 122 -39.70 29.18 -21.20
C ILE A 122 -40.78 28.52 -22.08
N ALA A 123 -40.95 27.20 -21.97
CA ALA A 123 -41.93 26.43 -22.74
C ALA A 123 -43.32 26.33 -22.08
N SER A 124 -43.51 26.92 -20.89
CA SER A 124 -44.82 27.01 -20.23
C SER A 124 -45.57 28.25 -20.76
N PRO A 125 -46.79 28.11 -21.29
CA PRO A 125 -47.54 29.22 -21.91
C PRO A 125 -48.02 30.28 -20.92
#